data_AF-A0A534L5X0-F1
#
_entry.id   AF-A0A534L5X0-F1
#
_cell.length_a   1.000
_cell.length_b   1.000
_cell.length_c   1.000
_cell.angle_alpha   90.00
_cell.angle_beta   90.00
_cell.angle_gamma   90.00
#
_symmetry.space_group_name_H-M   'P 1'
#
loop_
_entity.id
_entity.type
_entity.pdbx_description
1 polymer ?
#
loop_
_entity_poly.entity_id
_entity_poly.type
_entity_poly.pdbx_seq_one_letter_code
_entity_poly.pdbx_strand_id
1 'polypeptide(L)'
;MSWEKEEKERGMTRRDWVRVGMAAGAVGAVLGLGGLSIGQILPPPLKFSGEIRETIQYTKFPPTDPTADLWWNTKAGTAVKVSDFDRDWKGATGVWRGLYQNNQWVPGTGFPCLIIRVKRENQYFSYPDAAHMPAVLPEGFNLFFDDPNLDAANGGTRIVVLFDRCVHLCCYPGWHVVNNPPPFRDYASYTGGAIVPTYNVFGVDPVYCICHGSQYEPMVLVVNTNDKSGAQYVGAWRVHGPAPRALPVIPVKASGLNLVGGMADPAWYVYC
;
A
#
# COMPACT_ATOMS: atom_id res chain seq x y z
N MET A 1 9.84 5.89 46.25
CA MET A 1 9.39 5.05 45.12
C MET A 1 9.27 5.97 43.93
N SER A 2 10.18 5.86 42.95
CA SER A 2 10.35 6.87 41.89
C SER A 2 9.38 6.62 40.74
N TRP A 3 8.59 7.64 40.44
CA TRP A 3 7.71 7.73 39.28
C TRP A 3 8.45 7.52 37.94
N GLU A 4 9.78 7.69 37.94
CA GLU A 4 10.67 7.39 36.82
C GLU A 4 10.75 5.89 36.46
N LYS A 5 10.44 5.00 37.41
CA LYS A 5 10.40 3.55 37.13
C LYS A 5 9.08 3.14 36.46
N GLU A 6 7.97 3.79 36.79
CA GLU A 6 6.65 3.56 36.17
C GLU A 6 6.58 4.05 34.73
N GLU A 7 7.23 5.18 34.39
CA GLU A 7 7.31 5.62 32.99
C GLU A 7 8.16 4.68 32.12
N LYS A 8 9.14 4.00 32.71
CA LYS A 8 10.01 3.06 31.99
C LYS A 8 9.33 1.72 31.67
N GLU A 9 8.27 1.37 32.39
CA GLU A 9 7.46 0.17 32.17
C GLU A 9 6.25 0.42 31.25
N ARG A 10 5.90 1.69 30.97
CA ARG A 10 4.95 2.02 29.92
C ARG A 10 5.60 1.79 28.56
N GLY A 11 5.38 0.60 28.00
CA GLY A 11 5.61 0.34 26.59
C GLY A 11 5.02 1.45 25.71
N MET A 12 5.62 1.64 24.54
CA MET A 12 5.23 2.70 23.59
C MET A 12 3.71 2.71 23.38
N THR A 13 3.05 3.82 23.70
CA THR A 13 1.61 3.91 23.50
C THR A 13 1.29 4.00 22.01
N ARG A 14 0.06 3.61 21.59
CA ARG A 14 -0.40 3.79 20.19
C ARG A 14 -0.19 5.22 19.69
N ARG A 15 -0.24 6.22 20.56
CA ARG A 15 -0.02 7.63 20.24
C ARG A 15 1.46 7.97 20.02
N ASP A 16 2.35 7.40 20.81
CA ASP A 16 3.80 7.53 20.62
C ASP A 16 4.25 6.80 19.35
N TRP A 17 3.60 5.67 19.05
CA TRP A 17 3.74 4.93 17.80
C TRP A 17 3.27 5.73 16.57
N VAL A 18 2.12 6.43 16.62
CA VAL A 18 1.70 7.33 15.52
C VAL A 18 2.74 8.43 15.31
N ARG A 19 3.30 8.99 16.38
CA ARG A 19 4.31 10.05 16.29
C ARG A 19 5.62 9.55 15.65
N VAL A 20 6.10 8.38 16.04
CA VAL A 20 7.31 7.76 15.47
C VAL A 20 7.06 7.29 14.03
N GLY A 21 5.92 6.67 13.75
CA GLY A 21 5.52 6.21 12.41
C GLY A 21 5.25 7.36 11.43
N MET A 22 4.68 8.48 11.90
CA MET A 22 4.55 9.71 11.11
C MET A 22 5.91 10.39 10.93
N ALA A 23 6.83 10.38 11.90
CA ALA A 23 8.15 10.97 11.72
C ALA A 23 9.02 10.15 10.74
N ALA A 24 9.02 8.82 10.86
CA ALA A 24 9.69 7.92 9.92
C ALA A 24 9.00 7.92 8.54
N GLY A 25 7.68 8.03 8.53
CA GLY A 25 6.85 8.08 7.32
C GLY A 25 6.78 9.46 6.65
N ALA A 26 7.04 10.54 7.36
CA ALA A 26 7.13 11.91 6.83
C ALA A 26 8.40 12.10 6.00
N VAL A 27 9.44 11.30 6.25
CA VAL A 27 10.57 11.22 5.32
C VAL A 27 10.12 10.70 3.94
N GLY A 28 8.96 10.05 3.82
CA GLY A 28 8.45 9.41 2.60
C GLY A 28 7.43 10.21 1.77
N ALA A 29 6.96 11.39 2.18
CA ALA A 29 5.79 12.02 1.56
C ALA A 29 5.81 13.56 1.51
N VAL A 30 6.99 14.20 1.40
CA VAL A 30 7.02 15.68 1.31
C VAL A 30 6.83 16.20 -0.12
N LEU A 31 7.10 15.41 -1.17
CA LEU A 31 7.28 15.99 -2.51
C LEU A 31 6.45 15.37 -3.65
N GLY A 32 5.59 14.39 -3.37
CA GLY A 32 4.79 13.70 -4.41
C GLY A 32 3.53 14.44 -4.87
N LEU A 33 3.09 15.47 -4.15
CA LEU A 33 1.91 16.26 -4.47
C LEU A 33 2.37 17.70 -4.70
N GLY A 34 2.33 18.14 -5.95
CA GLY A 34 2.58 19.53 -6.30
C GLY A 34 1.58 20.43 -5.58
N GLY A 35 2.05 21.23 -4.62
CA GLY A 35 1.24 22.25 -3.95
C GLY A 35 1.61 22.50 -2.49
N LEU A 36 2.73 23.16 -2.23
CA LEU A 36 2.91 23.94 -1.01
C LEU A 36 3.40 25.34 -1.38
N SER A 37 2.45 26.25 -1.58
CA SER A 37 2.69 27.68 -1.55
C SER A 37 2.97 28.11 -0.11
N ILE A 38 4.22 27.96 0.31
CA ILE A 38 4.75 28.61 1.51
C ILE A 38 5.54 29.82 1.02
N GLY A 39 4.89 30.98 1.03
CA GLY A 39 5.56 32.24 0.76
C GLY A 39 6.63 32.50 1.82
N GLN A 40 7.85 32.77 1.34
CA GLN A 40 8.93 33.51 2.01
C GLN A 40 9.36 32.90 3.36
N ILE A 41 10.36 32.01 3.42
CA ILE A 41 11.80 32.26 3.22
C ILE A 41 12.38 30.98 2.59
N LEU A 42 12.67 30.96 1.30
CA LEU A 42 13.14 29.74 0.63
C LEU A 42 14.62 29.89 0.21
N PRO A 43 15.51 28.92 0.58
CA PRO A 43 16.72 28.69 -0.22
C PRO A 43 16.33 28.53 -1.70
N PRO A 44 17.25 28.76 -2.67
CA PRO A 44 16.92 28.63 -4.09
C PRO A 44 16.15 27.32 -4.31
N PRO A 45 15.04 27.35 -5.07
CA PRO A 45 14.17 26.19 -5.22
C PRO A 45 15.07 25.01 -5.54
N LEU A 46 15.04 23.98 -4.69
CA LEU A 46 15.81 22.76 -4.89
C LEU A 46 15.51 22.30 -6.32
N LYS A 47 16.47 22.51 -7.23
CA LYS A 47 16.37 22.05 -8.60
C LYS A 47 16.59 20.56 -8.52
N PHE A 48 15.51 19.82 -8.33
CA PHE A 48 15.53 18.37 -8.46
C PHE A 48 15.70 18.05 -9.95
N SER A 49 16.95 17.92 -10.39
CA SER A 49 17.27 17.25 -11.66
C SER A 49 17.15 15.75 -11.43
N GLY A 50 16.72 14.98 -12.44
CA GLY A 50 16.61 13.53 -12.32
C GLY A 50 15.48 12.93 -13.16
N GLU A 51 15.37 11.61 -13.10
CA GLU A 51 14.39 10.83 -13.84
C GLU A 51 13.34 10.27 -12.87
N ILE A 52 12.05 10.44 -13.18
CA ILE A 52 10.99 9.72 -12.48
C ILE A 52 10.85 8.34 -13.11
N ARG A 53 11.00 7.27 -12.30
CA ARG A 53 10.92 5.89 -12.80
C ARG A 53 9.71 5.14 -12.28
N GLU A 54 9.09 4.36 -13.16
CA GLU A 54 7.92 3.53 -12.86
C GLU A 54 8.27 2.24 -12.08
N THR A 55 9.56 1.89 -11.98
CA THR A 55 10.01 0.72 -11.21
C THR A 55 9.75 0.91 -9.73
N ILE A 56 9.01 -0.03 -9.13
CA ILE A 56 8.74 -0.02 -7.69
C ILE A 56 10.02 -0.44 -6.96
N GLN A 57 10.44 0.32 -5.96
CA GLN A 57 11.55 -0.03 -5.08
C GLN A 57 11.03 -0.48 -3.71
N TYR A 58 11.71 -1.44 -3.09
CA TYR A 58 11.42 -1.75 -1.68
C TYR A 58 11.76 -0.55 -0.79
N THR A 59 10.88 -0.27 0.15
CA THR A 59 11.16 0.66 1.24
C THR A 59 11.61 -0.10 2.48
N LYS A 60 11.95 0.61 3.55
CA LYS A 60 12.28 0.02 4.85
C LYS A 60 11.24 0.45 5.87
N PHE A 61 10.73 -0.51 6.64
CA PHE A 61 9.81 -0.25 7.74
C PHE A 61 10.50 -0.52 9.08
N PRO A 62 10.35 0.34 10.11
CA PRO A 62 10.95 0.07 11.41
C PRO A 62 10.35 -1.22 12.04
N PRO A 63 11.16 -2.12 12.62
CA PRO A 63 10.66 -3.30 13.30
C PRO A 63 9.95 -2.88 14.60
N THR A 64 8.65 -2.61 14.50
CA THR A 64 7.82 -2.16 15.63
C THR A 64 7.13 -3.31 16.37
N ASP A 65 7.02 -4.47 15.73
CA ASP A 65 6.47 -5.70 16.28
C ASP A 65 7.51 -6.82 16.04
N PRO A 66 8.01 -7.51 17.08
CA PRO A 66 9.01 -8.57 16.91
C PRO A 66 8.48 -9.78 16.11
N THR A 67 7.16 -9.87 15.93
CA THR A 67 6.50 -10.90 15.12
C THR A 67 6.23 -10.45 13.69
N ALA A 68 6.49 -9.18 13.34
CA ALA A 68 6.28 -8.68 11.98
C ALA A 68 7.28 -9.32 11.00
N ASP A 69 6.75 -9.90 9.93
CA ASP A 69 7.53 -10.46 8.83
C ASP A 69 8.01 -9.36 7.88
N LEU A 70 9.03 -8.61 8.30
CA LEU A 70 9.63 -7.52 7.52
C LEU A 70 10.72 -8.02 6.56
N TRP A 71 10.49 -9.14 5.88
CA TRP A 71 11.48 -9.83 5.03
C TRP A 71 12.12 -8.93 3.97
N TRP A 72 11.41 -7.90 3.50
CA TRP A 72 11.87 -6.99 2.45
C TRP A 72 12.83 -5.92 2.94
N ASN A 73 12.98 -5.72 4.26
CA ASN A 73 13.83 -4.66 4.82
C ASN A 73 15.30 -4.76 4.38
N THR A 74 15.79 -5.97 4.12
CA THR A 74 17.16 -6.22 3.61
C THR A 74 17.32 -5.88 2.13
N LYS A 75 16.21 -5.67 1.42
CA LYS A 75 16.14 -5.32 -0.02
C LYS A 75 15.83 -3.83 -0.25
N ALA A 76 15.74 -3.02 0.80
CA ALA A 76 15.39 -1.60 0.68
C ALA A 76 16.28 -0.86 -0.33
N GLY A 77 15.66 -0.04 -1.19
CA GLY A 77 16.33 0.69 -2.28
C GLY A 77 16.63 -0.14 -3.53
N THR A 78 16.25 -1.43 -3.55
CA THR A 78 16.31 -2.28 -4.74
C THR A 78 14.94 -2.50 -5.37
N ALA A 79 14.93 -2.84 -6.66
CA ALA A 79 13.70 -3.05 -7.40
C ALA A 79 12.91 -4.25 -6.87
N VAL A 80 11.60 -4.06 -6.73
CA VAL A 80 10.67 -5.14 -6.39
C VAL A 80 10.63 -6.14 -7.53
N LYS A 81 10.84 -7.42 -7.23
CA LYS A 81 10.75 -8.50 -8.23
C LYS A 81 9.49 -9.31 -8.02
N VAL A 82 8.80 -9.69 -9.10
CA VAL A 82 7.61 -10.55 -9.02
C VAL A 82 7.91 -11.90 -8.36
N SER A 83 9.12 -12.42 -8.58
CA SER A 83 9.59 -13.70 -8.02
C SER A 83 9.92 -13.66 -6.52
N ASP A 84 10.02 -12.47 -5.91
CA ASP A 84 10.28 -12.37 -4.46
C ASP A 84 9.05 -12.76 -3.62
N PHE A 85 7.86 -12.73 -4.23
CA PHE A 85 6.58 -13.08 -3.60
C PHE A 85 6.31 -14.58 -3.74
N ASP A 86 7.14 -15.39 -3.09
CA ASP A 86 7.23 -16.86 -3.17
C ASP A 86 6.17 -17.65 -2.37
N ARG A 87 5.26 -16.96 -1.68
CA ARG A 87 4.13 -17.59 -0.97
C ARG A 87 2.94 -16.65 -0.93
N ASP A 88 1.75 -17.23 -0.83
CA ASP A 88 0.52 -16.47 -0.66
C ASP A 88 0.57 -15.59 0.58
N TRP A 89 -0.03 -14.41 0.49
CA TRP A 89 -0.09 -13.40 1.55
C TRP A 89 1.25 -12.80 1.96
N LYS A 90 2.34 -13.16 1.29
CA LYS A 90 3.59 -12.42 1.41
C LYS A 90 3.37 -11.04 0.83
N GLY A 91 3.77 -10.02 1.57
CA GLY A 91 3.87 -8.71 0.96
C GLY A 91 4.88 -7.79 1.61
N ALA A 92 4.96 -6.61 1.03
CA ALA A 92 6.04 -5.66 1.27
C ALA A 92 5.58 -4.24 1.03
N THR A 93 6.31 -3.29 1.61
CA THR A 93 6.15 -1.87 1.30
C THR A 93 7.14 -1.45 0.23
N GLY A 94 6.72 -0.51 -0.61
CA GLY A 94 7.54 0.03 -1.67
C GLY A 94 7.23 1.48 -1.98
N VAL A 95 7.93 1.99 -3.00
CA VAL A 95 7.75 3.32 -3.54
C VAL A 95 7.77 3.26 -5.06
N TRP A 96 6.79 3.89 -5.67
CA TRP A 96 6.56 3.99 -7.11
C TRP A 96 6.76 5.42 -7.57
N ARG A 97 7.23 5.65 -8.81
CA ARG A 97 7.54 7.01 -9.32
C ARG A 97 8.52 7.77 -8.44
N GLY A 98 9.50 7.06 -7.89
CA GLY A 98 10.63 7.68 -7.20
C GLY A 98 11.50 8.49 -8.16
N LEU A 99 12.08 9.58 -7.66
CA LEU A 99 13.07 10.37 -8.36
C LEU A 99 14.41 9.65 -8.33
N TYR A 100 15.09 9.61 -9.46
CA TYR A 100 16.43 9.06 -9.60
C TYR A 100 17.45 10.14 -9.96
N GLN A 101 18.55 10.17 -9.22
CA GLN A 101 19.73 10.97 -9.51
C GLN A 101 20.93 10.04 -9.59
N ASN A 102 21.70 10.12 -10.68
CA ASN A 102 22.86 9.25 -10.90
C ASN A 102 22.54 7.75 -10.74
N ASN A 103 21.37 7.33 -11.27
CA ASN A 103 20.86 5.97 -11.18
C ASN A 103 20.56 5.47 -9.75
N GLN A 104 20.56 6.34 -8.74
CA GLN A 104 20.13 6.04 -7.38
C GLN A 104 18.78 6.70 -7.10
N TRP A 105 17.88 5.95 -6.46
CA TRP A 105 16.62 6.50 -5.96
C TRP A 105 16.91 7.51 -4.84
N VAL A 106 16.27 8.68 -4.91
CA VAL A 106 16.35 9.72 -3.90
C VAL A 106 15.32 9.41 -2.80
N PRO A 107 15.74 9.09 -1.56
CA PRO A 107 14.83 8.79 -0.48
C PRO A 107 13.82 9.92 -0.25
N GLY A 108 12.57 9.55 0.01
CA GLY A 108 11.48 10.50 0.25
C GLY A 108 10.75 11.03 -0.97
N THR A 109 11.09 10.50 -2.15
CA THR A 109 10.41 10.80 -3.41
C THR A 109 9.58 9.61 -3.89
N GLY A 110 8.45 9.90 -4.53
CA GLY A 110 7.54 8.92 -5.09
C GLY A 110 6.30 8.67 -4.24
N PHE A 111 5.45 7.77 -4.74
CA PHE A 111 4.19 7.35 -4.15
C PHE A 111 4.38 6.05 -3.36
N PRO A 112 3.87 5.97 -2.12
CA PRO A 112 4.02 4.78 -1.29
C PRO A 112 3.10 3.66 -1.79
N CYS A 113 3.59 2.43 -1.79
CA CYS A 113 2.88 1.26 -2.31
C CYS A 113 2.92 0.09 -1.32
N LEU A 114 1.82 -0.66 -1.30
CA LEU A 114 1.70 -1.92 -0.59
C LEU A 114 1.54 -3.02 -1.63
N ILE A 115 2.49 -3.95 -1.66
CA ILE A 115 2.54 -5.05 -2.63
C ILE A 115 2.18 -6.34 -1.92
N ILE A 116 1.23 -7.11 -2.46
CA ILE A 116 0.69 -8.30 -1.82
C ILE A 116 0.53 -9.40 -2.85
N ARG A 117 1.07 -10.60 -2.59
CA ARG A 117 0.61 -11.79 -3.30
C ARG A 117 -0.70 -12.29 -2.71
N VAL A 118 -1.70 -12.45 -3.55
CA VAL A 118 -3.02 -12.99 -3.20
C VAL A 118 -3.23 -14.35 -3.85
N LYS A 119 -4.22 -15.11 -3.37
CA LYS A 119 -4.64 -16.37 -3.99
C LYS A 119 -5.10 -16.17 -5.44
N ARG A 120 -4.78 -17.13 -6.31
CA ARG A 120 -5.22 -17.19 -7.72
C ARG A 120 -6.58 -17.86 -7.95
N GLU A 121 -7.33 -18.08 -6.89
CA GLU A 121 -8.65 -18.72 -6.95
C GLU A 121 -9.70 -17.74 -7.48
N ASN A 122 -9.97 -17.82 -8.79
CA ASN A 122 -10.84 -16.87 -9.50
C ASN A 122 -12.27 -16.79 -8.94
N GLN A 123 -12.76 -17.82 -8.25
CA GLN A 123 -14.08 -17.78 -7.57
C GLN A 123 -14.16 -16.75 -6.43
N TYR A 124 -13.01 -16.32 -5.90
CA TYR A 124 -12.90 -15.36 -4.80
C TYR A 124 -12.22 -14.06 -5.21
N PHE A 125 -11.75 -13.97 -6.46
CA PHE A 125 -11.06 -12.79 -6.99
C PHE A 125 -11.95 -12.09 -8.02
N SER A 126 -12.33 -10.85 -7.74
CA SER A 126 -13.21 -10.07 -8.61
C SER A 126 -12.67 -8.66 -8.83
N TYR A 127 -12.95 -8.12 -10.01
CA TYR A 127 -12.57 -6.78 -10.43
C TYR A 127 -13.56 -6.26 -11.48
N PRO A 128 -13.65 -4.94 -11.70
CA PRO A 128 -14.56 -4.39 -12.70
C PRO A 128 -14.24 -4.92 -14.09
N ASP A 129 -15.27 -5.28 -14.86
CA ASP A 129 -15.08 -5.61 -16.27
C ASP A 129 -14.68 -4.37 -17.08
N ALA A 130 -14.31 -4.59 -18.35
CA ALA A 130 -13.87 -3.51 -19.23
C ALA A 130 -14.92 -2.40 -19.44
N ALA A 131 -16.22 -2.69 -19.35
CA ALA A 131 -17.29 -1.72 -19.52
C ALA A 131 -17.46 -0.83 -18.27
N HIS A 132 -17.05 -1.32 -17.11
CA HIS A 132 -17.12 -0.61 -15.83
C HIS A 132 -15.77 -0.01 -15.39
N MET A 133 -14.74 -0.05 -16.24
CA MET A 133 -13.44 0.55 -15.95
C MET A 133 -13.52 2.09 -15.98
N PRO A 134 -13.13 2.79 -14.89
CA PRO A 134 -13.29 4.25 -14.80
C PRO A 134 -12.22 5.04 -15.55
N ALA A 135 -11.11 4.39 -15.95
CA ALA A 135 -10.08 4.98 -16.79
C ALA A 135 -9.41 3.89 -17.64
N VAL A 136 -8.86 4.29 -18.79
CA VAL A 136 -8.03 3.42 -19.63
C VAL A 136 -6.68 3.22 -18.93
N LEU A 137 -6.27 1.96 -18.78
CA LEU A 137 -4.95 1.64 -18.22
C LEU A 137 -3.85 1.91 -19.26
N PRO A 138 -2.64 2.32 -18.84
CA PRO A 138 -1.51 2.45 -19.76
C PRO A 138 -1.20 1.11 -20.44
N GLU A 139 -0.63 1.15 -21.64
CA GLU A 139 -0.41 -0.06 -22.45
C GLU A 139 0.38 -1.15 -21.70
N GLY A 140 -0.22 -2.34 -21.66
CA GLY A 140 0.32 -3.53 -21.01
C GLY A 140 0.22 -3.55 -19.48
N PHE A 141 -0.36 -2.52 -18.85
CA PHE A 141 -0.64 -2.52 -17.41
C PHE A 141 -2.01 -3.12 -17.12
N ASN A 142 -2.09 -3.83 -16.00
CA ASN A 142 -3.31 -4.46 -15.51
C ASN A 142 -3.54 -4.05 -14.04
N LEU A 143 -4.77 -4.18 -13.54
CA LEU A 143 -5.08 -3.87 -12.12
C LEU A 143 -4.29 -4.73 -11.13
N PHE A 144 -3.78 -5.87 -11.59
CA PHE A 144 -2.97 -6.82 -10.84
C PHE A 144 -2.03 -7.52 -11.80
N PHE A 145 -0.90 -8.02 -11.28
CA PHE A 145 -0.04 -8.94 -12.01
C PHE A 145 -0.59 -10.37 -11.82
N ASP A 146 -0.63 -11.16 -12.89
CA ASP A 146 -1.05 -12.57 -12.86
C ASP A 146 -0.18 -13.38 -13.81
N ASP A 147 0.50 -14.40 -13.29
CA ASP A 147 1.30 -15.35 -14.08
C ASP A 147 1.10 -16.77 -13.54
N PRO A 148 0.45 -17.68 -14.30
CA PRO A 148 0.26 -19.07 -13.88
C PRO A 148 1.56 -19.89 -13.84
N ASN A 149 2.61 -19.45 -14.54
CA ASN A 149 3.87 -20.19 -14.66
C ASN A 149 4.87 -19.79 -13.57
N LEU A 150 4.80 -18.54 -13.09
CA LEU A 150 5.62 -18.09 -11.97
C LEU A 150 5.13 -18.75 -10.67
N ASP A 151 5.94 -19.64 -10.11
CA ASP A 151 5.59 -20.47 -8.94
C ASP A 151 4.41 -21.42 -9.23
N ALA A 152 4.44 -22.09 -10.39
CA ALA A 152 3.42 -23.04 -10.82
C ALA A 152 3.15 -24.17 -9.79
N ALA A 153 4.15 -24.55 -8.99
CA ALA A 153 4.01 -25.55 -7.94
C ALA A 153 3.00 -25.14 -6.85
N ASN A 154 2.78 -23.83 -6.66
CA ASN A 154 1.81 -23.27 -5.73
C ASN A 154 0.64 -22.58 -6.45
N GLY A 155 0.33 -22.99 -7.69
CA GLY A 155 -0.81 -22.50 -8.46
C GLY A 155 -0.58 -21.17 -9.17
N GLY A 156 0.67 -20.71 -9.29
CA GLY A 156 1.04 -19.46 -9.96
C GLY A 156 1.12 -18.25 -9.02
N THR A 157 1.45 -17.08 -9.56
CA THR A 157 1.61 -15.84 -8.80
C THR A 157 0.60 -14.78 -9.23
N ARG A 158 -0.17 -14.24 -8.28
CA ARG A 158 -1.00 -13.03 -8.47
C ARG A 158 -0.65 -11.98 -7.45
N ILE A 159 -0.32 -10.79 -7.91
CA ILE A 159 0.11 -9.67 -7.07
C ILE A 159 -0.83 -8.48 -7.29
N VAL A 160 -1.37 -7.97 -6.20
CA VAL A 160 -2.11 -6.69 -6.16
C VAL A 160 -1.20 -5.64 -5.53
N VAL A 161 -1.16 -4.45 -6.13
CA VAL A 161 -0.46 -3.30 -5.58
C VAL A 161 -1.47 -2.23 -5.21
N LEU A 162 -1.44 -1.79 -3.96
CA LEU A 162 -2.34 -0.77 -3.43
C LEU A 162 -1.55 0.49 -3.09
N PHE A 163 -2.20 1.64 -3.18
CA PHE A 163 -1.64 2.89 -2.69
C PHE A 163 -1.57 2.84 -1.16
N ASP A 164 -0.38 3.00 -0.60
CA ASP A 164 -0.11 2.75 0.82
C ASP A 164 -0.45 3.95 1.71
N ARG A 165 -1.62 4.56 1.46
CA ARG A 165 -2.23 5.61 2.28
C ARG A 165 -3.70 5.32 2.49
N CYS A 166 -4.06 5.04 3.73
CA CYS A 166 -5.43 4.82 4.14
C CYS A 166 -6.31 6.02 3.77
N VAL A 167 -7.44 5.75 3.13
CA VAL A 167 -8.36 6.79 2.64
C VAL A 167 -9.19 7.47 3.75
N HIS A 168 -8.96 7.10 5.01
CA HIS A 168 -9.54 7.81 6.17
C HIS A 168 -8.73 9.08 6.49
N LEU A 169 -7.48 8.92 6.94
CA LEU A 169 -6.60 10.01 7.40
C LEU A 169 -5.13 9.76 7.01
N CYS A 170 -4.91 9.09 5.88
CA CYS A 170 -3.60 8.94 5.24
C CYS A 170 -2.50 8.21 6.03
N CYS A 171 -2.85 7.49 7.09
CA CYS A 171 -1.94 6.55 7.73
C CYS A 171 -1.58 5.38 6.80
N TYR A 172 -0.43 4.75 7.05
CA TYR A 172 -0.02 3.51 6.39
C TYR A 172 -0.99 2.36 6.73
N PRO A 173 -1.54 1.62 5.76
CA PRO A 173 -2.07 0.28 6.00
C PRO A 173 -0.96 -0.72 6.37
N GLY A 174 -1.07 -1.38 7.53
CA GLY A 174 0.03 -2.06 8.21
C GLY A 174 -0.16 -3.57 8.44
N TRP A 175 -0.94 -4.28 7.62
CA TRP A 175 -1.24 -5.70 7.88
C TRP A 175 -0.03 -6.65 7.86
N HIS A 176 1.15 -6.19 7.41
CA HIS A 176 2.42 -6.93 7.56
C HIS A 176 3.32 -6.44 8.71
N VAL A 177 3.03 -5.26 9.28
CA VAL A 177 3.99 -4.53 10.16
C VAL A 177 3.53 -4.44 11.61
N VAL A 178 2.26 -4.69 11.86
CA VAL A 178 1.66 -4.86 13.19
C VAL A 178 0.74 -6.05 13.06
N ASN A 179 0.81 -7.01 13.99
CA ASN A 179 -0.14 -8.12 14.07
C ASN A 179 -0.67 -8.34 15.50
N ASN A 180 -0.15 -7.56 16.46
CA ASN A 180 -0.52 -7.68 17.86
C ASN A 180 -0.84 -6.30 18.49
N PRO A 181 -2.08 -6.07 18.99
CA PRO A 181 -3.23 -6.97 18.91
C PRO A 181 -3.76 -7.10 17.47
N PRO A 182 -4.43 -8.22 17.12
CA PRO A 182 -5.03 -8.38 15.81
C PRO A 182 -6.14 -7.35 15.56
N PRO A 183 -6.48 -7.09 14.29
CA PRO A 183 -7.57 -6.18 13.95
C PRO A 183 -8.94 -6.73 14.37
N PHE A 184 -9.92 -5.84 14.51
CA PHE A 184 -11.32 -6.23 14.74
C PHE A 184 -11.90 -6.93 13.50
N ARG A 185 -12.69 -7.99 13.67
CA ARG A 185 -13.14 -8.86 12.56
C ARG A 185 -14.66 -8.88 12.38
N ASP A 186 -15.35 -7.82 12.79
CA ASP A 186 -16.80 -7.68 12.63
C ASP A 186 -17.17 -7.29 11.19
N TYR A 187 -16.78 -8.11 10.22
CA TYR A 187 -16.99 -7.81 8.80
C TYR A 187 -18.47 -7.85 8.42
N ALA A 188 -19.25 -8.75 9.03
CA ALA A 188 -20.67 -8.93 8.71
C ALA A 188 -21.46 -7.62 8.91
N SER A 189 -21.20 -6.88 9.99
CA SER A 189 -21.88 -5.60 10.28
C SER A 189 -21.52 -4.49 9.30
N TYR A 190 -20.34 -4.54 8.67
CA TYR A 190 -19.88 -3.51 7.72
C TYR A 190 -20.21 -3.83 6.26
N THR A 191 -20.39 -5.11 5.94
CA THR A 191 -20.56 -5.60 4.57
C THR A 191 -21.99 -6.06 4.29
N GLY A 192 -22.89 -6.00 5.27
CA GLY A 192 -24.24 -6.54 5.14
C GLY A 192 -24.26 -8.07 5.01
N GLY A 193 -23.28 -8.74 5.63
CA GLY A 193 -23.13 -10.20 5.58
C GLY A 193 -22.45 -10.74 4.31
N ALA A 194 -21.95 -9.88 3.43
CA ALA A 194 -21.16 -10.32 2.27
C ALA A 194 -19.82 -10.95 2.70
N ILE A 195 -19.35 -11.92 1.92
CA ILE A 195 -18.13 -12.67 2.19
C ILE A 195 -16.92 -11.75 1.95
N VAL A 196 -15.98 -11.74 2.92
CA VAL A 196 -14.65 -11.14 2.81
C VAL A 196 -13.65 -12.27 2.57
N PRO A 197 -13.26 -12.56 1.31
CA PRO A 197 -12.46 -13.74 0.98
C PRO A 197 -11.21 -13.96 1.83
N THR A 198 -10.39 -12.93 2.08
CA THR A 198 -9.13 -13.14 2.84
C THR A 198 -9.42 -13.76 4.20
N TYR A 199 -10.43 -13.26 4.90
CA TYR A 199 -10.75 -13.71 6.25
C TYR A 199 -11.69 -14.91 6.26
N ASN A 200 -12.86 -14.80 5.63
CA ASN A 200 -13.91 -15.82 5.71
C ASN A 200 -13.54 -17.13 5.02
N VAL A 201 -12.63 -17.10 4.04
CA VAL A 201 -12.21 -18.30 3.28
C VAL A 201 -10.78 -18.70 3.65
N PHE A 202 -9.85 -17.73 3.67
CA PHE A 202 -8.43 -18.04 3.83
C PHE A 202 -7.88 -17.83 5.24
N GLY A 203 -8.69 -17.31 6.17
CA GLY A 203 -8.29 -17.12 7.58
C GLY A 203 -7.21 -16.05 7.78
N VAL A 204 -7.04 -15.14 6.82
CA VAL A 204 -6.04 -14.08 6.83
C VAL A 204 -6.71 -12.72 6.95
N ASP A 205 -6.17 -11.86 7.81
CA ASP A 205 -6.69 -10.51 7.97
C ASP A 205 -6.53 -9.71 6.66
N PRO A 206 -7.56 -8.97 6.21
CA PRO A 206 -7.43 -8.05 5.09
C PRO A 206 -6.39 -6.96 5.40
N VAL A 207 -6.06 -6.17 4.39
CA VAL A 207 -5.18 -5.00 4.55
C VAL A 207 -5.80 -4.05 5.56
N TYR A 208 -5.17 -3.79 6.71
CA TYR A 208 -5.76 -2.93 7.74
C TYR A 208 -4.89 -1.74 8.12
N CYS A 209 -5.55 -0.60 8.35
CA CYS A 209 -4.96 0.63 8.82
C CYS A 209 -4.74 0.59 10.33
N ILE A 210 -3.48 0.69 10.69
CA ILE A 210 -2.92 0.68 12.05
C ILE A 210 -3.39 1.86 12.91
N CYS A 211 -3.86 2.97 12.33
CA CYS A 211 -4.36 4.12 13.09
C CYS A 211 -5.78 3.93 13.62
N HIS A 212 -6.72 3.53 12.77
CA HIS A 212 -8.15 3.53 13.11
C HIS A 212 -8.88 2.24 12.70
N GLY A 213 -8.15 1.21 12.27
CA GLY A 213 -8.72 -0.13 12.00
C GLY A 213 -9.57 -0.23 10.74
N SER A 214 -9.46 0.71 9.79
CA SER A 214 -10.05 0.56 8.44
C SER A 214 -9.44 -0.62 7.73
N GLN A 215 -10.23 -1.46 7.07
CA GLN A 215 -9.73 -2.67 6.41
C GLN A 215 -10.21 -2.78 4.97
N TYR A 216 -9.34 -3.32 4.12
CA TYR A 216 -9.50 -3.38 2.68
C TYR A 216 -9.22 -4.80 2.18
N GLU A 217 -10.18 -5.36 1.45
CA GLU A 217 -10.16 -6.69 0.86
C GLU A 217 -9.42 -6.65 -0.48
N PRO A 218 -8.17 -7.16 -0.57
CA PRO A 218 -7.36 -7.07 -1.77
C PRO A 218 -7.81 -8.01 -2.91
N MET A 219 -8.67 -8.98 -2.66
CA MET A 219 -9.20 -9.90 -3.68
C MET A 219 -10.48 -9.39 -4.35
N VAL A 220 -11.13 -8.36 -3.78
CA VAL A 220 -12.35 -7.76 -4.32
C VAL A 220 -12.06 -6.32 -4.69
N LEU A 221 -11.80 -6.07 -5.97
CA LEU A 221 -11.55 -4.74 -6.51
C LEU A 221 -12.88 -4.13 -6.97
N VAL A 222 -13.17 -2.92 -6.52
CA VAL A 222 -14.42 -2.20 -6.79
C VAL A 222 -14.13 -0.81 -7.37
N VAL A 223 -15.09 -0.29 -8.13
CA VAL A 223 -15.07 1.13 -8.53
C VAL A 223 -15.55 1.97 -7.35
N ASN A 224 -14.82 3.03 -7.04
CA ASN A 224 -15.18 4.02 -6.04
C ASN A 224 -14.88 5.43 -6.56
N THR A 225 -15.46 6.46 -5.95
CA THR A 225 -15.15 7.86 -6.25
C THR A 225 -14.17 8.44 -5.23
N ASN A 226 -13.17 9.17 -5.69
CA ASN A 226 -12.32 10.01 -4.86
C ASN A 226 -13.10 11.28 -4.52
N ASP A 227 -13.35 11.50 -3.24
CA ASP A 227 -14.15 12.62 -2.72
C ASP A 227 -13.47 13.98 -2.88
N LYS A 228 -12.14 14.01 -3.06
CA LYS A 228 -11.36 15.25 -3.24
C LYS A 228 -11.32 15.70 -4.70
N SER A 229 -11.22 14.76 -5.64
CA SER A 229 -11.07 15.06 -7.08
C SER A 229 -12.32 14.79 -7.91
N GLY A 230 -13.28 14.02 -7.38
CA GLY A 230 -14.44 13.52 -8.12
C GLY A 230 -14.12 12.37 -9.08
N ALA A 231 -12.85 11.99 -9.24
CA ALA A 231 -12.45 10.93 -10.15
C ALA A 231 -12.95 9.56 -9.66
N GLN A 232 -13.51 8.77 -10.56
CA GLN A 232 -13.75 7.36 -10.30
C GLN A 232 -12.43 6.58 -10.44
N TYR A 233 -12.22 5.59 -9.58
CA TYR A 233 -11.01 4.77 -9.53
C TYR A 233 -11.33 3.33 -9.12
N VAL A 234 -10.41 2.41 -9.40
CA VAL A 234 -10.50 1.03 -8.90
C VAL A 234 -9.69 0.88 -7.62
N GLY A 235 -10.24 0.22 -6.61
CA GLY A 235 -9.54 -0.03 -5.35
C GLY A 235 -10.00 -1.29 -4.63
N ALA A 236 -9.20 -1.74 -3.66
CA ALA A 236 -9.55 -2.83 -2.75
C ALA A 236 -10.75 -2.43 -1.88
N TRP A 237 -11.78 -3.26 -1.88
CA TRP A 237 -13.05 -2.99 -1.22
C TRP A 237 -12.89 -2.76 0.29
N ARG A 238 -13.44 -1.67 0.82
CA ARG A 238 -13.44 -1.40 2.26
C ARG A 238 -14.47 -2.30 2.95
N VAL A 239 -13.99 -3.13 3.88
CA VAL A 239 -14.78 -4.15 4.59
C VAL A 239 -14.93 -3.90 6.08
N HIS A 240 -14.20 -2.93 6.66
CA HIS A 240 -14.31 -2.56 8.07
C HIS A 240 -13.74 -1.15 8.33
N GLY A 241 -14.05 -0.56 9.50
CA GLY A 241 -13.44 0.65 10.08
C GLY A 241 -13.77 1.94 9.32
N PRO A 242 -13.35 3.13 9.78
CA PRO A 242 -13.95 4.42 9.41
C PRO A 242 -13.61 4.96 8.01
N ALA A 243 -12.84 4.23 7.20
CA ALA A 243 -12.51 4.68 5.85
C ALA A 243 -13.79 4.82 4.98
N PRO A 244 -13.97 5.94 4.26
CA PRO A 244 -15.21 6.18 3.53
C PRO A 244 -15.29 5.42 2.19
N ARG A 245 -14.20 4.80 1.73
CA ARG A 245 -14.08 4.26 0.36
C ARG A 245 -13.02 3.15 0.24
N ALA A 246 -12.96 2.55 -0.94
CA ALA A 246 -11.93 1.57 -1.32
C ALA A 246 -10.51 2.16 -1.32
N LEU A 247 -9.50 1.33 -1.04
CA LEU A 247 -8.08 1.73 -1.11
C LEU A 247 -7.59 1.61 -2.57
N PRO A 248 -7.13 2.69 -3.23
CA PRO A 248 -6.81 2.66 -4.66
C PRO A 248 -5.78 1.59 -5.03
N VAL A 249 -6.00 0.94 -6.16
CA VAL A 249 -5.05 0.02 -6.77
C VAL A 249 -4.07 0.82 -7.63
N ILE A 250 -2.82 0.36 -7.69
CA ILE A 250 -1.82 0.83 -8.63
C ILE A 250 -1.73 -0.23 -9.73
N PRO A 251 -2.13 0.09 -10.98
CA PRO A 251 -1.93 -0.81 -12.11
C PRO A 251 -0.46 -1.23 -12.22
N VAL A 252 -0.20 -2.47 -12.59
CA VAL A 252 1.15 -3.02 -12.66
C VAL A 252 1.36 -3.87 -13.91
N LYS A 253 2.63 -4.04 -14.25
CA LYS A 253 3.12 -5.10 -15.12
C LYS A 253 4.51 -5.56 -14.69
N ALA A 254 4.97 -6.65 -15.27
CA ALA A 254 6.38 -7.04 -15.18
C ALA A 254 7.17 -6.40 -16.33
N SER A 255 8.36 -5.89 -16.00
CA SER A 255 9.39 -5.50 -16.97
C SER A 255 10.64 -6.34 -16.71
N GLY A 256 10.78 -7.43 -17.46
CA GLY A 256 11.65 -8.53 -17.04
C GLY A 256 11.13 -9.15 -15.74
N LEU A 257 11.97 -9.22 -14.71
CA LEU A 257 11.56 -9.67 -13.37
C LEU A 257 11.05 -8.54 -12.47
N ASN A 258 11.21 -7.28 -12.87
CA ASN A 258 10.88 -6.14 -12.02
C ASN A 258 9.39 -5.81 -12.12
N LEU A 259 8.76 -5.54 -10.97
CA LEU A 259 7.41 -5.01 -10.91
C LEU A 259 7.45 -3.49 -11.15
N VAL A 260 6.67 -3.03 -12.12
CA VAL A 260 6.57 -1.61 -12.47
C VAL A 260 5.11 -1.16 -12.32
N GLY A 261 4.90 0.05 -11.80
CA GLY A 261 3.58 0.66 -11.63
C GLY A 261 3.17 1.52 -12.82
N GLY A 262 1.86 1.66 -13.05
CA GLY A 262 1.27 2.38 -14.18
C GLY A 262 0.30 3.44 -13.71
N MET A 263 0.45 4.66 -14.22
CA MET A 263 -0.42 5.79 -13.88
C MET A 263 -1.64 5.79 -14.81
N ALA A 264 -2.77 5.22 -14.36
CA ALA A 264 -4.03 5.32 -15.08
C ALA A 264 -4.57 6.76 -15.08
N ASP A 265 -4.77 7.32 -13.88
CA ASP A 265 -5.15 8.72 -13.67
C ASP A 265 -4.54 9.20 -12.33
N PRO A 266 -3.73 10.27 -12.32
CA PRO A 266 -3.19 10.86 -11.09
C PRO A 266 -4.25 11.18 -10.04
N ALA A 267 -5.47 11.55 -10.46
CA ALA A 267 -6.57 11.93 -9.58
C ALA A 267 -7.07 10.78 -8.69
N TRP A 268 -6.67 9.53 -8.95
CA TRP A 268 -6.93 8.38 -8.09
C TRP A 268 -6.21 8.48 -6.74
N TYR A 269 -5.05 9.13 -6.73
CA TYR A 269 -4.11 9.11 -5.60
C TYR A 269 -4.04 10.45 -4.83
N VAL A 270 -4.76 11.48 -5.29
CA VAL A 270 -4.82 12.80 -4.65
C VAL A 270 -5.95 12.83 -3.63
N TYR A 271 -5.67 12.34 -2.43
CA TYR A 271 -6.60 12.42 -1.30
C TYR A 271 -5.94 12.54 0.08
N CYS A 272 -4.62 12.39 0.08
CA CYS A 272 -3.74 13.00 1.05
C CYS A 272 -3.32 14.36 0.48
#